data_AF-A0A5K3FHR9-F1
#
_entry.id   AF-A0A5K3FHR9-F1
#
_cell.length_a   1.000
_cell.length_b   1.000
_cell.length_c   1.000
_cell.angle_alpha   90.00
_cell.angle_beta   90.00
_cell.angle_gamma   90.00
#
_symmetry.space_group_name_H-M   'P 1'
#
loop_
_entity.id
_entity.type
_entity.pdbx_description
1 polymer ?
#
loop_
_entity_poly.entity_id
_entity_poly.type
_entity_poly.pdbx_seq_one_letter_code
_entity_poly.pdbx_strand_id
1 'polypeptide(L)'
;LANRPIQEVETFQKEIDLCFHAWKSGDSVQTSITQAERDAVDEKKRSDELRRIQNTLDLLIDYLKQRNAQVLPNQTVTLERFLKEHKEWSRSVNQIIERLEYFLSVQEATKAEQTSGGPSCSALLAVARELASVGQATSRRLAEVDAILVRVDNLQRELAVAERRVVEAAARVHSPRQTLSGSKASLRSDASEIELVSVENAHAELKEVSMVLYDLRKALEQVPHQLAALSTQGIAQRTALTNFHLPPPNTALLEKSIASVNSRWANVINQIESTNQQLVETCQHYKTVISLRRSLGIWLENTSDLVASVEKNLKRRTSKNLSVTTLRSIESALSEIVDNEERLKELNHTYALLIKGLEDSASQSDAYKRAVSSLPFSSMETATARFVGPPGIGIIDLASLEASVAKVNNQFKGLRDRIEDLKVLAKYL
;
A
#
# COMPACT_ATOMS: atom_id res chain seq x y z
N LEU A 1 8.97 -37.40 -50.07
CA LEU A 1 9.71 -38.26 -51.04
C LEU A 1 10.15 -37.51 -52.30
N ALA A 2 9.46 -36.46 -52.76
CA ALA A 2 9.81 -35.75 -54.00
C ALA A 2 11.11 -34.91 -53.99
N ASN A 3 11.72 -34.64 -52.84
CA ASN A 3 12.95 -33.83 -52.71
C ASN A 3 14.11 -34.59 -52.02
N ARG A 4 14.14 -35.92 -52.10
CA ARG A 4 15.20 -36.76 -51.50
C ARG A 4 16.05 -37.40 -52.60
N PRO A 5 17.37 -37.60 -52.38
CA PRO A 5 18.25 -38.25 -53.36
C PRO A 5 17.70 -39.63 -53.76
N ILE A 6 17.79 -39.99 -55.04
CA ILE A 6 17.25 -41.25 -55.59
C ILE A 6 17.73 -42.48 -54.79
N GLN A 7 18.97 -42.46 -54.31
CA GLN A 7 19.53 -43.52 -53.47
C GLN A 7 18.81 -43.69 -52.12
N GLU A 8 18.34 -42.61 -51.48
CA GLU A 8 17.57 -42.69 -50.24
C GLU A 8 16.16 -43.25 -50.46
N VAL A 9 15.57 -42.95 -51.62
CA VAL A 9 14.27 -43.49 -52.02
C VAL A 9 14.39 -44.99 -52.34
N GLU A 10 15.46 -45.42 -52.99
CA GLU A 10 15.73 -46.84 -53.25
C GLU A 10 16.03 -47.64 -51.97
N THR A 11 16.77 -47.06 -51.01
CA THR A 11 16.97 -47.71 -49.70
C THR A 11 15.68 -47.82 -48.91
N PHE A 12 14.84 -46.77 -48.93
CA PHE A 12 13.54 -46.79 -48.26
C PHE A 12 12.58 -47.78 -48.94
N GLN A 13 12.61 -47.88 -50.27
CA GLN A 13 11.84 -48.88 -51.01
C GLN A 13 12.31 -50.30 -50.67
N LYS A 14 13.62 -50.55 -50.57
CA LYS A 14 14.15 -51.85 -50.12
C LYS A 14 13.79 -52.17 -48.67
N GLU A 15 13.77 -51.20 -47.77
CA GLU A 15 13.34 -51.38 -46.38
C GLU A 15 11.84 -51.65 -46.27
N ILE A 16 11.02 -51.00 -47.11
CA ILE A 16 9.59 -51.26 -47.22
C ILE A 16 9.35 -52.65 -47.81
N ASP A 17 10.06 -53.02 -48.87
CA ASP A 17 9.94 -54.34 -49.49
C ASP A 17 10.41 -55.43 -48.53
N LEU A 18 11.44 -55.19 -47.71
CA LEU A 18 11.85 -56.08 -46.61
C LEU A 18 10.78 -56.17 -45.51
N CYS A 19 10.15 -55.05 -45.13
CA CYS A 19 9.04 -55.07 -44.16
C CYS A 19 7.80 -55.79 -44.71
N PHE A 20 7.45 -55.59 -45.98
CA PHE A 20 6.33 -56.26 -46.64
C PHE A 20 6.62 -57.73 -46.91
N HIS A 21 7.87 -58.09 -47.22
CA HIS A 21 8.30 -59.48 -47.27
C HIS A 21 8.28 -60.09 -45.87
N ALA A 22 8.73 -59.42 -44.81
CA ALA A 22 8.59 -59.93 -43.44
C ALA A 22 7.12 -60.07 -43.00
N TRP A 23 6.21 -59.24 -43.54
CA TRP A 23 4.77 -59.30 -43.25
C TRP A 23 4.03 -60.37 -44.08
N LYS A 24 4.41 -60.59 -45.35
CA LYS A 24 3.87 -61.66 -46.22
C LYS A 24 4.50 -63.02 -45.96
N SER A 25 5.78 -63.04 -45.63
CA SER A 25 6.51 -64.14 -45.00
C SER A 25 6.21 -64.15 -43.51
N GLY A 26 4.94 -63.96 -43.15
CA GLY A 26 4.34 -64.75 -42.09
C GLY A 26 4.48 -66.23 -42.45
N ASP A 27 5.73 -66.73 -42.45
CA ASP A 27 6.01 -68.04 -41.95
C ASP A 27 5.30 -68.07 -40.61
N SER A 28 4.22 -68.83 -40.63
CA SER A 28 3.78 -69.64 -39.53
C SER A 28 4.99 -70.38 -38.97
N VAL A 29 5.86 -69.67 -38.24
CA VAL A 29 6.40 -70.19 -37.01
C VAL A 29 5.19 -70.29 -36.10
N GLN A 30 4.41 -71.35 -36.30
CA GLN A 30 3.79 -72.05 -35.19
C GLN A 30 4.95 -72.50 -34.29
N THR A 31 5.55 -71.56 -33.56
CA THR A 31 5.75 -71.83 -32.14
C THR A 31 4.34 -72.15 -31.68
N SER A 32 4.12 -73.42 -31.39
CA SER A 32 2.99 -73.95 -30.63
C SER A 32 3.04 -73.33 -29.24
N ILE A 33 2.93 -72.00 -29.20
CA ILE A 33 2.58 -71.22 -28.04
C ILE A 33 1.17 -71.66 -27.76
N THR A 34 1.05 -72.58 -26.80
CA THR A 34 -0.26 -73.00 -26.30
C THR A 34 -1.04 -71.74 -25.92
N GLN A 35 -2.38 -71.79 -25.96
CA GLN A 35 -3.20 -70.66 -25.51
C GLN A 35 -2.73 -70.13 -24.13
N ALA A 36 -2.30 -71.04 -23.25
CA ALA A 36 -1.68 -70.75 -21.96
C ALA A 36 -0.39 -69.92 -22.03
N GLU A 37 0.48 -70.10 -23.03
CA GLU A 37 1.71 -69.31 -23.18
C GLU A 37 1.43 -67.92 -23.79
N ARG A 38 0.39 -67.74 -24.62
CA ARG A 38 -0.07 -66.41 -25.08
C ARG A 38 -0.69 -65.64 -23.92
N ASP A 39 -1.55 -66.31 -23.17
CA ASP A 39 -2.20 -65.75 -21.99
C ASP A 39 -1.15 -65.34 -20.94
N ALA A 40 -0.09 -66.13 -20.74
CA ALA A 40 1.02 -65.79 -19.85
C ALA A 40 1.87 -64.58 -20.30
N VAL A 41 2.08 -64.39 -21.61
CA VAL A 41 2.80 -63.22 -22.16
C VAL A 41 1.96 -61.95 -22.01
N ASP A 42 0.66 -62.02 -22.24
CA ASP A 42 -0.26 -60.88 -22.08
C ASP A 42 -0.51 -60.56 -20.59
N GLU A 43 -0.52 -61.57 -19.73
CA GLU A 43 -0.57 -61.41 -18.26
C GLU A 43 0.71 -60.77 -17.72
N LYS A 44 1.89 -61.15 -18.23
CA LYS A 44 3.16 -60.51 -17.87
C LYS A 44 3.23 -59.05 -18.31
N LYS A 45 2.80 -58.73 -19.53
CA LYS A 45 2.72 -57.33 -20.02
C LYS A 45 1.77 -56.49 -19.17
N ARG A 46 0.60 -57.03 -18.82
CA ARG A 46 -0.38 -56.39 -17.94
C ARG A 46 0.18 -56.16 -16.53
N SER A 47 0.89 -57.14 -15.97
CA SER A 47 1.55 -57.03 -14.66
C SER A 47 2.66 -55.96 -14.66
N ASP A 48 3.48 -55.91 -15.71
CA ASP A 48 4.52 -54.88 -15.86
C ASP A 48 3.92 -53.48 -16.03
N GLU A 49 2.79 -53.36 -16.72
CA GLU A 49 2.07 -52.10 -16.90
C GLU A 49 1.41 -51.62 -15.60
N LEU A 50 0.78 -52.51 -14.81
CA LEU A 50 0.24 -52.19 -13.49
C LEU A 50 1.36 -51.75 -12.53
N ARG A 51 2.55 -52.36 -12.61
CA ARG A 51 3.73 -51.93 -11.82
C ARG A 51 4.21 -50.53 -12.23
N ARG A 52 4.20 -50.19 -13.53
CA ARG A 52 4.52 -48.83 -14.00
C ARG A 52 3.48 -47.81 -13.52
N ILE A 53 2.19 -48.16 -13.53
CA ILE A 53 1.12 -47.31 -13.02
C ILE A 53 1.30 -47.08 -11.52
N GLN A 54 1.58 -48.13 -10.74
CA GLN A 54 1.87 -48.02 -9.32
C GLN A 54 3.05 -47.08 -9.04
N ASN A 55 4.19 -47.26 -9.71
CA ASN A 55 5.34 -46.37 -9.56
C ASN A 55 5.00 -44.91 -9.90
N THR A 56 4.15 -44.70 -10.92
CA THR A 56 3.71 -43.35 -11.30
C THR A 56 2.79 -42.74 -10.24
N LEU A 57 1.88 -43.53 -9.65
CA LEU A 57 1.02 -43.10 -8.55
C LEU A 57 1.85 -42.75 -7.31
N ASP A 58 2.86 -43.55 -6.95
CA ASP A 58 3.76 -43.27 -5.83
C ASP A 58 4.52 -41.94 -6.02
N LEU A 59 5.03 -41.67 -7.23
CA LEU A 59 5.64 -40.38 -7.58
C LEU A 59 4.66 -39.21 -7.46
N LEU A 60 3.41 -39.38 -7.91
CA LEU A 60 2.37 -38.34 -7.83
C LEU A 60 1.94 -38.08 -6.38
N ILE A 61 1.94 -39.12 -5.54
CA ILE A 61 1.70 -39.02 -4.10
C ILE A 61 2.81 -38.23 -3.42
N ASP A 62 4.07 -38.57 -3.69
CA ASP A 62 5.22 -37.89 -3.09
C ASP A 62 5.30 -36.43 -3.53
N TYR A 63 5.01 -36.15 -4.80
CA TYR A 63 4.85 -34.78 -5.30
C TYR A 63 3.80 -34.00 -4.50
N LEU A 64 2.62 -34.58 -4.28
CA LEU A 64 1.53 -33.91 -3.55
C LEU A 64 1.90 -33.67 -2.07
N LYS A 65 2.58 -34.63 -1.43
CA LYS A 65 3.07 -34.48 -0.05
C LYS A 65 4.12 -33.38 0.05
N GLN A 66 5.14 -33.41 -0.80
CA GLN A 66 6.20 -32.41 -0.83
C GLN A 66 5.63 -31.01 -1.07
N ARG A 67 4.67 -30.90 -1.99
CA ARG A 67 3.99 -29.65 -2.29
C ARG A 67 3.19 -29.11 -1.11
N ASN A 68 2.40 -29.95 -0.45
CA ASN A 68 1.60 -29.51 0.70
C ASN A 68 2.45 -29.19 1.94
N ALA A 69 3.70 -29.66 1.99
CA ALA A 69 4.67 -29.28 3.02
C ALA A 69 5.30 -27.89 2.77
N GLN A 70 5.22 -27.36 1.53
CA GLN A 70 5.75 -26.03 1.21
C GLN A 70 4.86 -24.92 1.76
N VAL A 71 5.47 -23.76 1.99
CA VAL A 71 4.75 -22.57 2.43
C VAL A 71 3.85 -22.07 1.31
N LEU A 72 2.61 -21.70 1.67
CA LEU A 72 1.68 -21.14 0.70
C LEU A 72 2.23 -19.81 0.14
N PRO A 73 2.05 -19.58 -1.17
CA PRO A 73 2.56 -18.37 -1.81
C PRO A 73 1.83 -17.14 -1.29
N ASN A 74 2.56 -16.05 -1.13
CA ASN A 74 2.02 -14.74 -0.76
C ASN A 74 1.95 -13.75 -1.94
N GLN A 75 2.15 -14.24 -3.16
CA GLN A 75 2.16 -13.45 -4.40
C GLN A 75 1.37 -14.18 -5.49
N THR A 76 0.53 -13.43 -6.19
CA THR A 76 -0.37 -13.93 -7.23
C THR A 76 0.39 -14.66 -8.36
N VAL A 77 1.52 -14.10 -8.82
CA VAL A 77 2.36 -14.72 -9.86
C VAL A 77 2.90 -16.09 -9.46
N THR A 78 3.27 -16.26 -8.18
CA THR A 78 3.77 -17.54 -7.67
C THR A 78 2.63 -18.55 -7.51
N LEU A 79 1.45 -18.09 -7.09
CA LEU A 79 0.25 -18.91 -7.01
C LEU A 79 -0.21 -19.40 -8.40
N GLU A 80 -0.16 -18.55 -9.43
CA GLU A 80 -0.53 -18.93 -10.80
C GLU A 80 0.34 -20.08 -11.33
N ARG A 81 1.65 -20.02 -11.08
CA ARG A 81 2.58 -21.11 -11.42
C ARG A 81 2.16 -22.40 -10.73
N PHE A 82 1.89 -22.33 -9.42
CA PHE A 82 1.45 -23.47 -8.64
C PHE A 82 0.12 -24.03 -9.13
N LEU A 83 -0.87 -23.19 -9.46
CA LEU A 83 -2.15 -23.62 -10.00
C LEU A 83 -1.99 -24.35 -11.34
N LYS A 84 -1.10 -23.87 -12.22
CA LYS A 84 -0.80 -24.54 -13.49
C LYS A 84 -0.22 -25.94 -13.28
N GLU A 85 0.80 -26.04 -12.41
CA GLU A 85 1.43 -27.32 -12.05
C GLU A 85 0.42 -28.28 -11.40
N HIS A 86 -0.52 -27.79 -10.57
CA HIS A 86 -1.59 -28.62 -9.98
C HIS A 86 -2.55 -29.16 -11.02
N LYS A 87 -2.92 -28.34 -12.00
CA LYS A 87 -3.83 -28.73 -13.09
C LYS A 87 -3.20 -29.83 -13.96
N GLU A 88 -1.91 -29.71 -14.23
CA GLU A 88 -1.14 -30.74 -14.96
C GLU A 88 -1.08 -32.04 -14.17
N TRP A 89 -0.74 -31.98 -12.87
CA TRP A 89 -0.76 -33.12 -11.97
C TRP A 89 -2.14 -33.80 -11.90
N SER A 90 -3.22 -33.03 -11.76
CA SER A 90 -4.60 -33.54 -11.70
C SER A 90 -5.01 -34.24 -13.00
N ARG A 91 -4.57 -33.72 -14.15
CA ARG A 91 -4.78 -34.36 -15.46
C ARG A 91 -4.06 -35.72 -15.52
N SER A 92 -2.83 -35.81 -15.02
CA SER A 92 -2.10 -37.09 -14.96
C SER A 92 -2.78 -38.13 -14.08
N VAL A 93 -3.34 -37.73 -12.93
CA VAL A 93 -4.11 -38.64 -12.07
C VAL A 93 -5.38 -39.14 -12.77
N ASN A 94 -6.13 -38.26 -13.44
CA ASN A 94 -7.34 -38.65 -14.17
C ASN A 94 -7.04 -39.61 -15.34
N GLN A 95 -5.94 -39.39 -16.06
CA GLN A 95 -5.50 -40.33 -17.11
C GLN A 95 -5.16 -41.72 -16.55
N ILE A 96 -4.61 -41.80 -15.33
CA ILE A 96 -4.36 -43.08 -14.66
C ILE A 96 -5.67 -43.74 -14.26
N ILE A 97 -6.64 -42.98 -13.74
CA ILE A 97 -7.99 -43.49 -13.40
C ILE A 97 -8.66 -44.08 -14.65
N GLU A 98 -8.71 -43.33 -15.75
CA GLU A 98 -9.30 -43.78 -17.02
C GLU A 98 -8.64 -45.07 -17.53
N ARG A 99 -7.31 -45.16 -17.45
CA ARG A 99 -6.57 -46.37 -17.83
C ARG A 99 -6.88 -47.56 -16.94
N LEU A 100 -6.96 -47.37 -15.62
CA LEU A 100 -7.29 -48.42 -14.67
C LEU A 100 -8.74 -48.89 -14.81
N GLU A 101 -9.67 -47.98 -15.08
CA GLU A 101 -11.08 -48.30 -15.40
C GLU A 101 -11.19 -49.13 -16.68
N TYR A 102 -10.42 -48.77 -17.72
CA TYR A 102 -10.33 -49.59 -18.93
C TYR A 102 -9.81 -51.00 -18.62
N PHE A 103 -8.72 -51.14 -17.84
CA PHE A 103 -8.19 -52.45 -17.47
C PHE A 103 -9.18 -53.32 -16.70
N LEU A 104 -9.93 -52.72 -15.77
CA LEU A 104 -11.00 -53.39 -15.03
C LEU A 104 -12.12 -53.87 -15.95
N SER A 105 -12.58 -53.03 -16.87
CA SER A 105 -13.65 -53.39 -17.83
C SER A 105 -13.25 -54.56 -18.75
N VAL A 106 -11.99 -54.58 -19.19
CA VAL A 106 -11.43 -55.67 -20.01
C VAL A 106 -11.29 -56.95 -19.18
N GLN A 107 -10.93 -56.84 -17.89
CA GLN A 107 -10.83 -57.97 -16.98
C GLN A 107 -12.21 -58.60 -16.69
N GLU A 108 -13.23 -57.78 -16.46
CA GLU A 108 -14.62 -58.23 -16.28
C GLU A 108 -15.18 -58.91 -17.53
N ALA A 109 -14.87 -58.38 -18.72
CA ALA A 109 -15.29 -58.95 -20.00
C ALA A 109 -14.62 -60.31 -20.31
N THR A 110 -13.40 -60.54 -19.80
CA THR A 110 -12.61 -61.75 -20.09
C THR A 110 -12.74 -62.85 -19.03
N LYS A 111 -13.44 -62.61 -17.90
CA LYS A 111 -13.57 -63.54 -16.75
C LYS A 111 -12.23 -64.14 -16.28
N ALA A 112 -11.13 -63.41 -16.49
CA ALA A 112 -9.80 -63.87 -16.09
C ALA A 112 -9.69 -63.83 -14.54
N GLU A 113 -9.43 -64.98 -13.92
CA GLU A 113 -9.17 -65.07 -12.48
C GLU A 113 -7.93 -64.25 -12.11
N GLN A 114 -7.99 -63.55 -10.97
CA GLN A 114 -6.83 -62.84 -10.42
C GLN A 114 -5.83 -63.87 -9.88
N THR A 115 -4.80 -64.15 -10.67
CA THR A 115 -3.60 -64.88 -10.25
C THR A 115 -2.83 -64.05 -9.23
N SER A 116 -2.55 -64.68 -8.08
CA SER A 116 -2.35 -64.07 -6.76
C SER A 116 -0.92 -63.56 -6.48
N GLY A 117 -0.36 -62.72 -7.37
CA GLY A 117 1.01 -62.22 -7.19
C GLY A 117 1.31 -60.76 -7.57
N GLY A 118 0.38 -60.04 -8.21
CA GLY A 118 0.60 -58.66 -8.69
C GLY A 118 -0.25 -57.59 -7.99
N PRO A 119 0.07 -56.30 -8.13
CA PRO A 119 -0.76 -55.22 -7.60
C PRO A 119 -2.16 -55.28 -8.23
N SER A 120 -3.19 -55.35 -7.39
CA SER A 120 -4.57 -55.45 -7.86
C SER A 120 -5.02 -54.16 -8.54
N CYS A 121 -5.56 -54.27 -9.76
CA CYS A 121 -6.08 -53.13 -10.52
C CYS A 121 -7.19 -52.39 -9.76
N SER A 122 -8.02 -53.11 -8.99
CA SER A 122 -9.06 -52.48 -8.16
C SER A 122 -8.49 -51.72 -6.96
N ALA A 123 -7.39 -52.21 -6.37
CA ALA A 123 -6.70 -51.51 -5.29
C ALA A 123 -5.99 -50.24 -5.81
N LEU A 124 -5.31 -50.31 -6.96
CA LEU A 124 -4.69 -49.15 -7.60
C LEU A 124 -5.73 -48.10 -8.02
N LEU A 125 -6.91 -48.53 -8.50
CA LEU A 125 -7.99 -47.60 -8.83
C LEU A 125 -8.54 -46.90 -7.58
N ALA A 126 -8.68 -47.62 -6.46
CA ALA A 126 -9.10 -47.03 -5.19
C ALA A 126 -8.10 -45.96 -4.71
N VAL A 127 -6.79 -46.27 -4.76
CA VAL A 127 -5.72 -45.32 -4.42
C VAL A 127 -5.73 -44.11 -5.35
N ALA A 128 -5.89 -44.31 -6.67
CA ALA A 128 -5.94 -43.21 -7.63
C ALA A 128 -7.16 -42.29 -7.42
N ARG A 129 -8.33 -42.85 -7.10
CA ARG A 129 -9.54 -42.08 -6.76
C ARG A 129 -9.40 -41.31 -5.45
N GLU A 130 -8.78 -41.92 -4.44
CA GLU A 130 -8.47 -41.24 -3.19
C GLU A 130 -7.48 -40.08 -3.42
N LEU A 131 -6.43 -40.32 -4.23
CA LEU A 131 -5.48 -39.29 -4.63
C LEU A 131 -6.16 -38.13 -5.39
N ALA A 132 -7.10 -38.43 -6.29
CA ALA A 132 -7.87 -37.40 -7.00
C ALA A 132 -8.73 -36.56 -6.04
N SER A 133 -9.35 -37.19 -5.03
CA SER A 133 -10.14 -36.50 -4.01
C SER A 133 -9.28 -35.57 -3.14
N VAL A 134 -8.12 -36.05 -2.67
CA VAL A 134 -7.14 -35.24 -1.93
C VAL A 134 -6.58 -34.10 -2.80
N GLY A 135 -6.39 -34.38 -4.09
CA GLY A 135 -6.03 -33.41 -5.12
C GLY A 135 -7.06 -32.31 -5.31
N GLN A 136 -8.36 -32.65 -5.34
CA GLN A 136 -9.44 -31.67 -5.39
C GLN A 136 -9.46 -30.79 -4.15
N ALA A 137 -9.28 -31.35 -2.96
CA ALA A 137 -9.23 -30.57 -1.74
C ALA A 137 -8.02 -29.61 -1.71
N THR A 138 -6.87 -30.05 -2.23
CA THR A 138 -5.70 -29.17 -2.44
C THR A 138 -6.02 -28.05 -3.44
N SER A 139 -6.77 -28.33 -4.51
CA SER A 139 -7.21 -27.31 -5.48
C SER A 139 -8.15 -26.29 -4.85
N ARG A 140 -9.06 -26.70 -3.97
CA ARG A 140 -9.96 -25.78 -3.24
C ARG A 140 -9.16 -24.86 -2.32
N ARG A 141 -8.19 -25.40 -1.57
CA ARG A 141 -7.27 -24.60 -0.75
C ARG A 141 -6.53 -23.56 -1.57
N LEU A 142 -5.99 -23.91 -2.73
CA LEU A 142 -5.30 -22.95 -3.60
C LEU A 142 -6.24 -21.85 -4.13
N ALA A 143 -7.52 -22.17 -4.39
CA ALA A 143 -8.51 -21.18 -4.77
C ALA A 143 -8.88 -20.25 -3.59
N GLU A 144 -8.90 -20.75 -2.36
CA GLU A 144 -9.07 -19.91 -1.17
C GLU A 144 -7.87 -18.97 -0.97
N VAL A 145 -6.64 -19.45 -1.20
CA VAL A 145 -5.43 -18.61 -1.19
C VAL A 145 -5.51 -17.54 -2.27
N ASP A 146 -5.97 -17.87 -3.48
CA ASP A 146 -6.17 -16.90 -4.57
C ASP A 146 -7.12 -15.79 -4.14
N ALA A 147 -8.28 -16.16 -3.57
CA ALA A 147 -9.26 -15.19 -3.08
C ALA A 147 -8.68 -14.29 -1.97
N ILE A 148 -7.87 -14.83 -1.06
CA ILE A 148 -7.17 -14.06 -0.02
C ILE A 148 -6.16 -13.10 -0.66
N LEU A 149 -5.33 -13.57 -1.60
CA LEU A 149 -4.33 -12.74 -2.27
C LEU A 149 -4.94 -11.61 -3.08
N VAL A 150 -5.97 -11.88 -3.87
CA VAL A 150 -6.70 -10.84 -4.62
C VAL A 150 -7.25 -9.77 -3.67
N ARG A 151 -7.79 -10.19 -2.53
CA ARG A 151 -8.29 -9.27 -1.52
C ARG A 151 -7.17 -8.44 -0.89
N VAL A 152 -6.05 -9.08 -0.52
CA VAL A 152 -4.86 -8.39 0.03
C VAL A 152 -4.29 -7.40 -0.98
N ASP A 153 -4.18 -7.77 -2.26
CA ASP A 153 -3.70 -6.88 -3.33
C ASP A 153 -4.64 -5.68 -3.53
N ASN A 154 -5.96 -5.90 -3.50
CA ASN A 154 -6.94 -4.81 -3.55
C ASN A 154 -6.78 -3.84 -2.37
N LEU A 155 -6.66 -4.38 -1.15
CA LEU A 155 -6.43 -3.59 0.06
C LEU A 155 -5.13 -2.79 -0.03
N GLN A 156 -4.05 -3.40 -0.55
CA GLN A 156 -2.78 -2.71 -0.75
C GLN A 156 -2.88 -1.57 -1.77
N ARG A 157 -3.64 -1.74 -2.85
CA ARG A 157 -3.88 -0.67 -3.84
C ARG A 157 -4.71 0.47 -3.25
N GLU A 158 -5.78 0.16 -2.55
CA GLU A 158 -6.61 1.18 -1.89
C GLU A 158 -5.83 1.93 -0.80
N LEU A 159 -5.01 1.23 -0.02
CA LEU A 159 -4.08 1.86 0.92
C LEU A 159 -3.07 2.77 0.22
N ALA A 160 -2.49 2.36 -0.91
CA ALA A 160 -1.57 3.21 -1.65
C ALA A 160 -2.24 4.49 -2.17
N VAL A 161 -3.51 4.42 -2.58
CA VAL A 161 -4.31 5.60 -2.95
C VAL A 161 -4.54 6.50 -1.74
N ALA A 162 -4.91 5.94 -0.58
CA ALA A 162 -5.09 6.69 0.66
C ALA A 162 -3.78 7.36 1.12
N GLU A 163 -2.66 6.62 1.12
CA GLU A 163 -1.32 7.11 1.46
C GLU A 163 -0.93 8.30 0.58
N ARG A 164 -1.16 8.21 -0.73
CA ARG A 164 -0.92 9.32 -1.67
C ARG A 164 -1.75 10.55 -1.31
N ARG A 165 -3.05 10.39 -1.06
CA ARG A 165 -3.94 11.52 -0.71
C ARG A 165 -3.54 12.19 0.61
N VAL A 166 -3.12 11.42 1.61
CA VAL A 166 -2.59 11.98 2.88
C VAL A 166 -1.32 12.78 2.64
N VAL A 167 -0.40 12.26 1.81
CA VAL A 167 0.82 12.97 1.41
C VAL A 167 0.51 14.27 0.69
N GLU A 168 -0.46 14.27 -0.23
CA GLU A 168 -0.91 15.46 -0.97
C GLU A 168 -1.61 16.48 -0.07
N ALA A 169 -2.43 16.03 0.87
CA ALA A 169 -3.09 16.89 1.86
C ALA A 169 -2.06 17.55 2.78
N ALA A 170 -1.11 16.78 3.32
CA ALA A 170 -0.02 17.29 4.13
C ALA A 170 0.86 18.29 3.34
N ALA A 171 1.17 18.02 2.07
CA ALA A 171 1.95 18.94 1.24
C ALA A 171 1.29 20.32 1.08
N ARG A 172 -0.04 20.39 1.06
CA ARG A 172 -0.81 21.65 1.01
C ARG A 172 -0.83 22.44 2.33
N VAL A 173 -0.60 21.75 3.46
CA VAL A 173 -0.50 22.40 4.77
C VAL A 173 0.84 23.14 4.93
N HIS A 174 1.94 22.58 4.41
CA HIS A 174 3.32 22.95 4.78
C HIS A 174 4.00 24.00 3.91
N SER A 175 3.24 24.72 3.11
CA SER A 175 3.80 25.42 1.97
C SER A 175 4.91 26.40 2.36
N PRO A 176 6.06 26.27 1.70
CA PRO A 176 7.31 26.74 2.27
C PRO A 176 7.52 28.24 2.05
N ARG A 177 8.31 28.82 2.95
CA ARG A 177 8.85 30.18 2.85
C ARG A 177 9.70 30.32 1.58
N GLN A 178 9.43 31.31 0.72
CA GLN A 178 10.53 32.16 0.23
C GLN A 178 10.14 33.45 -0.52
N THR A 179 11.01 34.43 -0.30
CA THR A 179 11.33 35.58 -1.13
C THR A 179 11.77 35.17 -2.55
N LEU A 180 11.26 35.86 -3.58
CA LEU A 180 12.06 36.43 -4.67
C LEU A 180 11.18 37.36 -5.53
N SER A 181 11.69 38.57 -5.69
CA SER A 181 11.30 39.64 -6.61
C SER A 181 10.71 39.15 -7.94
N GLY A 182 9.62 39.79 -8.38
CA GLY A 182 9.32 39.87 -9.81
C GLY A 182 7.91 39.48 -10.26
N SER A 183 6.85 39.86 -9.56
CA SER A 183 5.59 40.09 -10.27
C SER A 183 4.72 41.13 -9.58
N LYS A 184 4.44 42.21 -10.31
CA LYS A 184 3.52 43.29 -9.92
C LYS A 184 2.06 42.81 -10.01
N ALA A 185 1.69 41.82 -9.22
CA ALA A 185 0.31 41.57 -8.83
C ALA A 185 0.14 42.09 -7.40
N SER A 186 0.30 43.40 -7.18
CA SER A 186 -0.81 44.35 -7.16
C SER A 186 -1.93 43.93 -6.19
N LEU A 187 -1.79 44.41 -4.94
CA LEU A 187 -2.85 45.12 -4.22
C LEU A 187 -4.23 44.44 -4.22
N ARG A 188 -4.37 43.36 -3.45
CA ARG A 188 -5.63 43.03 -2.78
C ARG A 188 -5.36 43.08 -1.28
N SER A 189 -5.51 44.26 -0.67
CA SER A 189 -6.66 44.61 0.19
C SER A 189 -6.98 43.48 1.17
N ASP A 190 -6.74 43.70 2.46
CA ASP A 190 -7.29 43.09 3.71
C ASP A 190 -8.28 41.89 3.64
N ALA A 191 -8.17 41.01 2.66
CA ALA A 191 -9.10 39.95 2.32
C ALA A 191 -8.41 38.60 2.58
N SER A 192 -8.75 38.05 3.75
CA SER A 192 -8.45 36.71 4.27
C SER A 192 -6.99 36.26 4.16
N GLU A 193 -6.28 36.59 5.22
CA GLU A 193 -4.90 36.21 5.54
C GLU A 193 -4.66 34.66 5.62
N ILE A 194 -5.68 33.80 5.62
CA ILE A 194 -5.57 32.36 5.28
C ILE A 194 -6.41 32.12 4.02
N GLU A 195 -5.92 31.31 3.08
CA GLU A 195 -6.80 30.73 2.04
C GLU A 195 -7.77 29.75 2.72
N LEU A 196 -8.89 30.26 3.25
CA LEU A 196 -9.87 29.47 4.00
C LEU A 196 -10.35 28.27 3.18
N VAL A 197 -10.50 28.49 1.87
CA VAL A 197 -10.81 27.47 0.86
C VAL A 197 -9.76 26.36 0.84
N SER A 198 -8.47 26.68 0.97
CA SER A 198 -7.38 25.70 0.96
C SER A 198 -7.37 24.85 2.26
N VAL A 199 -7.67 25.48 3.42
CA VAL A 199 -7.82 24.76 4.70
C VAL A 199 -9.05 23.85 4.67
N GLU A 200 -10.19 24.35 4.19
CA GLU A 200 -11.43 23.57 4.06
C GLU A 200 -11.25 22.40 3.10
N ASN A 201 -10.55 22.61 1.98
CA ASN A 201 -10.24 21.54 1.02
C ASN A 201 -9.31 20.47 1.64
N ALA A 202 -8.25 20.88 2.34
CA ALA A 202 -7.34 19.93 3.01
C ALA A 202 -8.07 19.11 4.08
N HIS A 203 -8.92 19.76 4.88
CA HIS A 203 -9.73 19.05 5.89
C HIS A 203 -10.79 18.13 5.26
N ALA A 204 -11.48 18.58 4.21
CA ALA A 204 -12.47 17.78 3.49
C ALA A 204 -11.83 16.52 2.90
N GLU A 205 -10.63 16.63 2.35
CA GLU A 205 -9.90 15.49 1.81
C GLU A 205 -9.42 14.52 2.89
N LEU A 206 -8.86 15.02 4.00
CA LEU A 206 -8.49 14.15 5.13
C LEU A 206 -9.71 13.41 5.67
N LYS A 207 -10.87 14.06 5.72
CA LYS A 207 -12.14 13.45 6.12
C LYS A 207 -12.59 12.37 5.12
N GLU A 208 -12.50 12.65 3.82
CA GLU A 208 -12.85 11.67 2.79
C GLU A 208 -11.93 10.43 2.86
N VAL A 209 -10.63 10.63 3.01
CA VAL A 209 -9.67 9.53 3.18
C VAL A 209 -9.96 8.73 4.45
N SER A 210 -10.32 9.39 5.55
CA SER A 210 -10.70 8.71 6.80
C SER A 210 -11.92 7.80 6.62
N MET A 211 -12.92 8.25 5.85
CA MET A 211 -14.10 7.44 5.54
C MET A 211 -13.74 6.20 4.72
N VAL A 212 -12.90 6.36 3.69
CA VAL A 212 -12.40 5.23 2.88
C VAL A 212 -11.63 4.22 3.74
N LEU A 213 -10.78 4.71 4.66
CA LEU A 213 -10.03 3.84 5.57
C LEU A 213 -10.91 3.09 6.57
N TYR A 214 -12.04 3.67 6.97
CA TYR A 214 -13.01 3.00 7.82
C TYR A 214 -13.68 1.82 7.10
N ASP A 215 -14.01 1.97 5.82
CA ASP A 215 -14.55 0.86 5.03
C ASP A 215 -13.50 -0.20 4.72
N LEU A 216 -12.25 0.21 4.46
CA LEU A 216 -11.09 -0.67 4.36
C LEU A 216 -10.87 -1.52 5.61
N ARG A 217 -11.10 -0.96 6.81
CA ARG A 217 -10.97 -1.69 8.08
C ARG A 217 -11.91 -2.89 8.12
N LYS A 218 -13.16 -2.75 7.69
CA LYS A 218 -14.11 -3.88 7.66
C LYS A 218 -13.61 -5.00 6.75
N ALA A 219 -13.01 -4.65 5.62
CA ALA A 219 -12.43 -5.62 4.70
C ALA A 219 -11.18 -6.29 5.30
N LEU A 220 -10.35 -5.55 6.05
CA LEU A 220 -9.19 -6.06 6.78
C LEU A 220 -9.57 -7.02 7.91
N GLU A 221 -10.64 -6.73 8.66
CA GLU A 221 -11.13 -7.58 9.75
C GLU A 221 -11.56 -8.96 9.26
N GLN A 222 -12.02 -9.09 8.01
CA GLN A 222 -12.44 -10.37 7.43
C GLN A 222 -11.27 -11.28 7.04
N VAL A 223 -10.10 -10.73 6.71
CA VAL A 223 -8.97 -11.49 6.15
C VAL A 223 -8.34 -12.46 7.18
N PRO A 224 -8.10 -12.09 8.44
CA PRO A 224 -7.62 -13.01 9.48
C PRO A 224 -8.57 -14.19 9.73
N HIS A 225 -9.89 -13.99 9.64
CA HIS A 225 -10.86 -15.07 9.82
C HIS A 225 -10.80 -16.09 8.68
N GLN A 226 -10.65 -15.62 7.44
CA GLN A 226 -10.45 -16.49 6.27
C GLN A 226 -9.14 -17.28 6.38
N LEU A 227 -8.08 -16.63 6.88
CA LEU A 227 -6.80 -17.28 7.08
C LEU A 227 -6.83 -18.31 8.21
N ALA A 228 -7.51 -18.02 9.33
CA ALA A 228 -7.67 -18.97 10.42
C ALA A 228 -8.47 -20.21 9.98
N ALA A 229 -9.50 -20.02 9.14
CA ALA A 229 -10.23 -21.12 8.53
C ALA A 229 -9.30 -21.98 7.64
N LEU A 230 -8.47 -21.35 6.81
CA LEU A 230 -7.50 -22.05 5.95
C LEU A 230 -6.43 -22.81 6.76
N SER A 231 -5.87 -22.19 7.82
CA SER A 231 -4.84 -22.78 8.69
C SER A 231 -5.34 -23.99 9.49
N THR A 232 -6.65 -24.08 9.75
CA THR A 232 -7.25 -25.18 10.53
C THR A 232 -7.80 -26.31 9.66
N GLN A 233 -8.04 -26.06 8.36
CA GLN A 233 -8.45 -27.10 7.43
C GLN A 233 -7.30 -28.07 7.12
N GLY A 234 -7.24 -29.21 7.82
CA GLY A 234 -6.50 -30.40 7.39
C GLY A 234 -7.27 -31.17 6.31
N ILE A 235 -6.59 -31.78 5.32
CA ILE A 235 -7.23 -32.74 4.41
C ILE A 235 -7.05 -34.10 5.08
N ALA A 236 -8.04 -34.49 5.86
CA ALA A 236 -8.14 -35.82 6.44
C ALA A 236 -9.27 -36.57 5.73
N GLN A 237 -8.93 -37.39 4.74
CA GLN A 237 -9.80 -38.50 4.35
C GLN A 237 -9.19 -39.76 4.94
N ARG A 238 -9.86 -40.30 5.96
CA ARG A 238 -9.50 -41.58 6.56
C ARG A 238 -10.35 -42.64 5.87
N THR A 239 -9.83 -43.22 4.81
CA THR A 239 -10.41 -44.42 4.19
C THR A 239 -9.53 -45.62 4.50
N ALA A 240 -10.16 -46.80 4.68
CA ALA A 240 -9.54 -47.98 5.28
C ALA A 240 -8.34 -48.57 4.49
N LEU A 241 -8.02 -48.07 3.29
CA LEU A 241 -6.96 -48.58 2.43
C LEU A 241 -5.69 -47.72 2.39
N THR A 242 -5.73 -46.41 2.68
CA THR A 242 -4.54 -45.55 2.68
C THR A 242 -4.67 -44.38 3.66
N ASN A 243 -3.61 -44.10 4.42
CA ASN A 243 -3.55 -42.95 5.32
C ASN A 243 -3.03 -41.71 4.56
N PHE A 244 -3.82 -41.13 3.64
CA PHE A 244 -3.47 -39.83 3.05
C PHE A 244 -3.85 -38.69 3.99
N HIS A 245 -3.03 -38.48 5.03
CA HIS A 245 -3.15 -37.33 5.91
C HIS A 245 -2.22 -36.21 5.41
N LEU A 246 -2.77 -35.15 4.82
CA LEU A 246 -1.99 -33.96 4.52
C LEU A 246 -2.01 -33.02 5.73
N PRO A 247 -0.86 -32.52 6.18
CA PRO A 247 -0.81 -31.55 7.27
C PRO A 247 -1.63 -30.28 6.94
N PRO A 248 -2.00 -29.50 7.97
CA PRO A 248 -2.52 -28.16 7.75
C PRO A 248 -1.50 -27.34 6.95
N PRO A 249 -1.97 -26.45 6.06
CA PRO A 249 -1.09 -25.68 5.19
C PRO A 249 -0.26 -24.67 6.01
N ASN A 250 0.98 -24.43 5.59
CA ASN A 250 1.82 -23.40 6.19
C ASN A 250 1.45 -22.02 5.60
N THR A 251 0.79 -21.20 6.41
CA THR A 251 0.24 -19.88 6.07
C THR A 251 1.14 -18.70 6.48
N ALA A 252 2.34 -18.96 7.01
CA ALA A 252 3.19 -17.93 7.63
C ALA A 252 3.50 -16.71 6.72
N LEU A 253 3.67 -16.92 5.41
CA LEU A 253 3.91 -15.82 4.47
C LEU A 253 2.67 -14.96 4.21
N LEU A 254 1.48 -15.57 4.24
CA LEU A 254 0.20 -14.85 4.13
C LEU A 254 -0.06 -14.06 5.41
N GLU A 255 0.16 -14.67 6.58
CA GLU A 255 0.07 -14.00 7.89
C GLU A 255 0.95 -12.75 7.94
N LYS A 256 2.21 -12.88 7.49
CA LYS A 256 3.15 -11.75 7.41
C LYS A 256 2.66 -10.65 6.47
N SER A 257 2.10 -11.01 5.31
CA SER A 257 1.54 -10.04 4.36
C SER A 257 0.37 -9.27 4.98
N ILE A 258 -0.57 -9.97 5.60
CA ILE A 258 -1.75 -9.39 6.25
C ILE A 258 -1.35 -8.48 7.41
N ALA A 259 -0.41 -8.93 8.25
CA ALA A 259 0.13 -8.11 9.34
C ALA A 259 0.79 -6.82 8.81
N SER A 260 1.52 -6.90 7.69
CA SER A 260 2.10 -5.72 7.05
C SER A 260 1.04 -4.75 6.54
N VAL A 261 -0.06 -5.24 5.97
CA VAL A 261 -1.18 -4.40 5.50
C VAL A 261 -1.89 -3.74 6.69
N ASN A 262 -2.14 -4.48 7.78
CA ASN A 262 -2.72 -3.92 9.01
C ASN A 262 -1.83 -2.83 9.63
N SER A 263 -0.52 -3.06 9.68
CA SER A 263 0.43 -2.06 10.18
C SER A 263 0.46 -0.82 9.29
N ARG A 264 0.42 -0.97 7.95
CA ARG A 264 0.29 0.16 7.02
C ARG A 264 -0.99 0.94 7.28
N TRP A 265 -2.14 0.28 7.37
CA TRP A 265 -3.42 0.92 7.67
C TRP A 265 -3.37 1.75 8.96
N ALA A 266 -2.83 1.18 10.05
CA ALA A 266 -2.69 1.90 11.32
C ALA A 266 -1.78 3.13 11.19
N ASN A 267 -0.68 3.01 10.44
CA ASN A 267 0.21 4.14 10.18
C ASN A 267 -0.48 5.27 9.38
N VAL A 268 -1.33 4.93 8.40
CA VAL A 268 -2.09 5.93 7.64
C VAL A 268 -3.07 6.68 8.57
N ILE A 269 -3.78 5.96 9.45
CA ILE A 269 -4.69 6.57 10.42
C ILE A 269 -3.94 7.52 11.35
N ASN A 270 -2.83 7.07 11.93
CA ASN A 270 -1.99 7.91 12.80
C ASN A 270 -1.50 9.16 12.06
N GLN A 271 -1.15 9.04 10.77
CA GLN A 271 -0.72 10.18 9.97
C GLN A 271 -1.86 11.16 9.69
N ILE A 272 -3.09 10.67 9.46
CA ILE A 272 -4.28 11.52 9.28
C ILE A 272 -4.58 12.30 10.56
N GLU A 273 -4.58 11.61 11.72
CA GLU A 273 -4.80 12.25 13.02
C GLU A 273 -3.74 13.31 13.30
N SER A 274 -2.47 12.97 13.07
CA SER A 274 -1.34 13.90 13.20
C SER A 274 -1.49 15.10 12.27
N THR A 275 -1.88 14.90 11.01
CA THR A 275 -2.02 16.00 10.03
C THR A 275 -3.20 16.90 10.38
N ASN A 276 -4.33 16.33 10.83
CA ASN A 276 -5.49 17.10 11.29
C ASN A 276 -5.17 17.94 12.53
N GLN A 277 -4.48 17.35 13.52
CA GLN A 277 -4.05 18.07 14.72
C GLN A 277 -3.13 19.25 14.35
N GLN A 278 -2.17 19.00 13.47
CA GLN A 278 -1.25 20.03 12.96
C GLN A 278 -1.98 21.15 12.21
N LEU A 279 -3.00 20.82 11.41
CA LEU A 279 -3.83 21.82 10.72
C LEU A 279 -4.58 22.70 11.71
N VAL A 280 -5.17 22.12 12.77
CA VAL A 280 -5.89 22.85 13.82
C VAL A 280 -4.94 23.77 14.58
N GLU A 281 -3.79 23.27 15.03
CA GLU A 281 -2.77 24.05 15.75
C GLU A 281 -2.24 25.20 14.90
N THR A 282 -1.91 24.93 13.63
CA THR A 282 -1.46 25.94 12.66
C THR A 282 -2.50 27.04 12.49
N CYS A 283 -3.77 26.68 12.29
CA CYS A 283 -4.86 27.65 12.16
C CYS A 283 -5.04 28.49 13.43
N GLN A 284 -4.90 27.89 14.61
CA GLN A 284 -5.05 28.59 15.88
C GLN A 284 -3.91 29.57 16.11
N HIS A 285 -2.65 29.14 15.96
CA HIS A 285 -1.50 30.03 16.08
C HIS A 285 -1.57 31.18 15.07
N TYR A 286 -1.98 30.89 13.83
CA TYR A 286 -2.15 31.92 12.81
C TYR A 286 -3.20 32.98 13.21
N LYS A 287 -4.38 32.54 13.66
CA LYS A 287 -5.44 33.44 14.13
C LYS A 287 -4.95 34.35 15.25
N THR A 288 -4.21 33.80 16.21
CA THR A 288 -3.63 34.57 17.32
C THR A 288 -2.61 35.59 16.82
N VAL A 289 -1.68 35.20 15.93
CA VAL A 289 -0.69 36.11 15.34
C VAL A 289 -1.38 37.28 14.63
N ILE A 290 -2.39 36.99 13.81
CA ILE A 290 -3.14 38.03 13.08
C ILE A 290 -3.91 38.94 14.03
N SER A 291 -4.56 38.40 15.05
CA SER A 291 -5.30 39.19 16.04
C SER A 291 -4.37 40.17 16.77
N LEU A 292 -3.26 39.67 17.31
CA LEU A 292 -2.25 40.48 18.01
C LEU A 292 -1.64 41.54 17.09
N ARG A 293 -1.29 41.15 15.85
CA ARG A 293 -0.75 42.05 14.83
C ARG A 293 -1.71 43.19 14.51
N ARG A 294 -3.00 42.90 14.30
CA ARG A 294 -4.02 43.93 13.99
C ARG A 294 -4.24 44.86 15.17
N SER A 295 -4.36 44.33 16.40
CA SER A 295 -4.52 45.18 17.58
C SER A 295 -3.31 46.10 17.81
N LEU A 296 -2.09 45.58 17.65
CA LEU A 296 -0.86 46.37 17.75
C LEU A 296 -0.75 47.39 16.62
N GLY A 297 -1.12 47.02 15.40
CA GLY A 297 -1.13 47.92 14.25
C GLY A 297 -2.04 49.13 14.44
N ILE A 298 -3.27 48.91 14.92
CA ILE A 298 -4.23 49.99 15.23
C ILE A 298 -3.66 50.92 16.30
N TRP A 299 -3.10 50.35 17.37
CA TRP A 299 -2.50 51.14 18.44
C TRP A 299 -1.29 51.97 17.95
N LEU A 300 -0.43 51.37 17.12
CA LEU A 300 0.74 52.04 16.54
C LEU A 300 0.34 53.22 15.65
N GLU A 301 -0.68 53.07 14.83
CA GLU A 301 -1.18 54.11 13.93
C GLU A 301 -1.74 55.30 14.75
N ASN A 302 -2.68 55.02 15.65
CA ASN A 302 -3.30 56.04 16.51
C ASN A 302 -2.25 56.80 17.36
N THR A 303 -1.30 56.07 17.93
CA THR A 303 -0.30 56.66 18.82
C THR A 303 0.80 57.39 18.05
N SER A 304 1.19 56.90 16.86
CA SER A 304 2.12 57.61 15.99
C SER A 304 1.56 58.96 15.52
N ASP A 305 0.27 59.01 15.18
CA ASP A 305 -0.41 60.26 14.79
C ASP A 305 -0.48 61.26 15.95
N LEU A 306 -0.76 60.78 17.16
CA LEU A 306 -0.72 61.59 18.38
C LEU A 306 0.68 62.19 18.61
N VAL A 307 1.71 61.35 18.57
CA VAL A 307 3.11 61.77 18.77
C VAL A 307 3.55 62.78 17.70
N ALA A 308 3.22 62.53 16.43
CA ALA A 308 3.55 63.45 15.34
C ALA A 308 2.86 64.82 15.49
N SER A 309 1.60 64.84 15.96
CA SER A 309 0.87 66.06 16.26
C SER A 309 1.53 66.86 17.40
N VAL A 310 1.94 66.17 18.47
CA VAL A 310 2.65 66.75 19.62
C VAL A 310 3.99 67.35 19.21
N GLU A 311 4.82 66.59 18.50
CA GLU A 311 6.13 67.04 18.00
C GLU A 311 6.00 68.29 17.10
N LYS A 312 4.99 68.33 16.23
CA LYS A 312 4.72 69.47 15.35
C LYS A 312 4.34 70.72 16.14
N ASN A 313 3.54 70.58 17.20
CA ASN A 313 3.14 71.68 18.06
C ASN A 313 4.33 72.23 18.87
N LEU A 314 5.18 71.35 19.40
CA LEU A 314 6.43 71.71 20.08
C LEU A 314 7.37 72.52 19.17
N LYS A 315 7.56 72.07 17.91
CA LYS A 315 8.44 72.76 16.93
C LYS A 315 7.95 74.15 16.54
N ARG A 316 6.63 74.40 16.56
CA ARG A 316 6.05 75.69 16.13
C ARG A 316 6.18 76.82 17.16
N ARG A 317 6.68 76.57 18.38
CA ARG A 317 6.87 77.58 19.46
C ARG A 317 5.63 78.45 19.77
N THR A 318 4.44 78.08 19.29
CA THR A 318 3.22 78.92 19.33
C THR A 318 2.38 78.76 20.59
N SER A 319 2.61 77.75 21.43
CA SER A 319 2.08 77.73 22.81
C SER A 319 3.12 77.17 23.76
N LYS A 320 3.47 77.93 24.81
CA LYS A 320 4.30 77.42 25.91
C LYS A 320 3.57 76.37 26.76
N ASN A 321 2.29 76.14 26.52
CA ASN A 321 1.47 75.18 27.24
C ASN A 321 0.88 74.17 26.23
N LEU A 322 1.29 72.90 26.34
CA LEU A 322 0.53 71.77 25.81
C LEU A 322 -0.83 71.75 26.54
N SER A 323 -1.92 71.44 25.84
CA SER A 323 -3.21 71.32 26.53
C SER A 323 -3.17 70.16 27.52
N VAL A 324 -3.87 70.30 28.64
CA VAL A 324 -4.03 69.24 29.65
C VAL A 324 -4.54 67.92 29.02
N THR A 325 -5.37 68.03 27.99
CA THR A 325 -5.87 66.88 27.22
C THR A 325 -4.75 66.16 26.47
N THR A 326 -3.85 66.89 25.80
CA THR A 326 -2.72 66.29 25.09
C THR A 326 -1.72 65.63 26.03
N LEU A 327 -1.43 66.25 27.18
CA LEU A 327 -0.57 65.64 28.21
C LEU A 327 -1.18 64.35 28.76
N ARG A 328 -2.48 64.34 29.06
CA ARG A 328 -3.18 63.13 29.53
C ARG A 328 -3.18 62.02 28.48
N SER A 329 -3.30 62.35 27.20
CA SER A 329 -3.21 61.36 26.11
C SER A 329 -1.80 60.77 25.97
N ILE A 330 -0.74 61.56 26.19
CA ILE A 330 0.64 61.07 26.22
C ILE A 330 0.89 60.18 27.45
N GLU A 331 0.36 60.55 28.62
CA GLU A 331 0.42 59.72 29.83
C GLU A 331 -0.31 58.38 29.64
N SER A 332 -1.48 58.39 29.00
CA SER A 332 -2.21 57.17 28.62
C SER A 332 -1.37 56.30 27.68
N ALA A 333 -0.83 56.89 26.62
CA ALA A 333 0.05 56.16 25.68
C ALA A 333 1.28 55.56 26.39
N LEU A 334 1.88 56.29 27.35
CA LEU A 334 2.98 55.80 28.18
C LEU A 334 2.60 54.61 29.05
N SER A 335 1.39 54.62 29.64
CA SER A 335 0.91 53.46 30.40
C SER A 335 0.63 52.26 29.50
N GLU A 336 0.08 52.50 28.30
CA GLU A 336 -0.25 51.44 27.33
C GLU A 336 0.99 50.81 26.67
N ILE A 337 2.16 51.47 26.69
CA ILE A 337 3.41 50.90 26.14
C ILE A 337 3.76 49.59 26.83
N VAL A 338 3.59 49.49 28.15
CA VAL A 338 3.96 48.28 28.91
C VAL A 338 3.10 47.10 28.46
N ASP A 339 1.78 47.28 28.44
CA ASP A 339 0.82 46.26 28.01
C ASP A 339 1.03 45.86 26.54
N ASN A 340 1.32 46.83 25.67
CA ASN A 340 1.60 46.53 24.26
C ASN A 340 2.98 45.91 24.02
N GLU A 341 3.96 46.14 24.90
CA GLU A 341 5.24 45.43 24.88
C GLU A 341 5.05 43.94 25.22
N GLU A 342 4.19 43.62 26.18
CA GLU A 342 3.80 42.23 26.48
C GLU A 342 3.11 41.57 25.30
N ARG A 343 2.14 42.25 24.67
CA ARG A 343 1.49 41.77 23.44
C ARG A 343 2.46 41.59 22.28
N LEU A 344 3.49 42.43 22.16
CA LEU A 344 4.53 42.29 21.14
C LEU A 344 5.40 41.05 21.41
N LYS A 345 5.74 40.78 22.67
CA LYS A 345 6.43 39.54 23.07
C LYS A 345 5.58 38.31 22.75
N GLU A 346 4.29 38.36 23.06
CA GLU A 346 3.32 37.30 22.73
C GLU A 346 3.19 37.07 21.21
N LEU A 347 3.13 38.16 20.42
CA LEU A 347 3.11 38.10 18.96
C LEU A 347 4.34 37.36 18.42
N ASN A 348 5.54 37.78 18.85
CA ASN A 348 6.80 37.19 18.41
C ASN A 348 6.93 35.73 18.85
N HIS A 349 6.51 35.40 20.07
CA HIS A 349 6.53 34.04 20.58
C HIS A 349 5.58 33.13 19.78
N THR A 350 4.34 33.56 19.57
CA THR A 350 3.33 32.78 18.83
C THR A 350 3.72 32.61 17.37
N TYR A 351 4.31 33.63 16.75
CA TYR A 351 4.86 33.53 15.40
C TYR A 351 6.00 32.51 15.32
N ALA A 352 6.92 32.49 16.30
CA ALA A 352 7.99 31.49 16.35
C ALA A 352 7.45 30.06 16.52
N LEU A 353 6.42 29.87 17.35
CA LEU A 353 5.73 28.58 17.52
C LEU A 353 5.06 28.10 16.23
N LEU A 354 4.40 29.01 15.50
CA LEU A 354 3.79 28.72 14.19
C LEU A 354 4.82 28.20 13.18
N ILE A 355 5.94 28.92 13.04
CA ILE A 355 7.03 28.53 12.14
C ILE A 355 7.60 27.17 12.51
N LYS A 356 7.95 26.98 13.78
CA LYS A 356 8.53 25.73 14.24
C LYS A 356 7.58 24.54 14.03
N GLY A 357 6.29 24.70 14.35
CA GLY A 357 5.29 23.66 14.13
C GLY A 357 5.17 23.25 12.65
N LEU A 358 5.19 24.23 11.74
CA LEU A 358 5.17 23.95 10.30
C LEU A 358 6.44 23.22 9.81
N GLU A 359 7.62 23.57 10.34
CA GLU A 359 8.90 22.91 10.00
C GLU A 359 8.98 21.47 10.54
N ASP A 360 8.57 21.26 11.79
CA ASP A 360 8.52 19.94 12.43
C ASP A 360 7.56 19.02 11.67
N SER A 361 6.38 19.55 11.31
CA SER A 361 5.34 18.80 10.61
C SER A 361 5.70 18.51 9.14
N ALA A 362 6.38 19.43 8.45
CA ALA A 362 6.94 19.18 7.12
C ALA A 362 7.99 18.06 7.15
N SER A 363 8.85 18.05 8.17
CA SER A 363 9.87 17.01 8.37
C SER A 363 9.25 15.64 8.64
N GLN A 364 8.22 15.58 9.47
CA GLN A 364 7.46 14.36 9.75
C GLN A 364 6.75 13.84 8.48
N SER A 365 6.10 14.73 7.74
CA SER A 365 5.40 14.38 6.49
C SER A 365 6.35 13.90 5.40
N ASP A 366 7.55 14.47 5.30
CA ASP A 366 8.59 14.00 4.38
C ASP A 366 9.14 12.62 4.77
N ALA A 367 9.31 12.37 6.07
CA ALA A 367 9.68 11.04 6.57
C ALA A 367 8.61 9.99 6.25
N TYR A 368 7.33 10.33 6.46
CA TYR A 368 6.21 9.47 6.12
C TYR A 368 6.16 9.18 4.60
N LYS A 369 6.28 10.21 3.76
CA LYS A 369 6.38 10.06 2.30
C LYS A 369 7.49 9.10 1.90
N ARG A 370 8.70 9.26 2.44
CA ARG A 370 9.84 8.38 2.15
C ARG A 370 9.54 6.93 2.51
N ALA A 371 8.85 6.69 3.63
CA ALA A 371 8.42 5.35 4.02
C ALA A 371 7.43 4.75 2.99
N VAL A 372 6.37 5.49 2.64
CA VAL A 372 5.31 4.98 1.74
C VAL A 372 5.72 4.89 0.27
N SER A 373 6.67 5.70 -0.18
CA SER A 373 7.17 5.70 -1.57
C SER A 373 7.94 4.44 -1.96
N SER A 374 8.27 3.60 -0.97
CA SER A 374 8.97 2.32 -1.19
C SER A 374 8.03 1.11 -1.15
N LEU A 375 6.74 1.33 -0.91
CA LEU A 375 5.75 0.28 -0.69
C LEU A 375 5.10 -0.20 -2.00
N PRO A 376 4.54 -1.43 -2.03
CA PRO A 376 3.82 -1.93 -3.19
C PRO A 376 2.70 -0.98 -3.63
N PHE A 377 2.57 -0.82 -4.95
CA PHE A 377 1.59 0.05 -5.62
C PHE A 377 1.72 1.55 -5.32
N SER A 378 2.81 2.00 -4.68
CA SER A 378 3.08 3.42 -4.50
C SER A 378 3.17 4.15 -5.84
N SER A 379 2.49 5.28 -5.96
CA SER A 379 2.55 6.10 -7.17
C SER A 379 3.84 6.90 -7.23
N MET A 380 4.31 7.23 -8.44
CA MET A 380 5.43 8.15 -8.63
C MET A 380 5.11 9.56 -8.09
N GLU A 381 3.84 9.96 -8.13
CA GLU A 381 3.34 11.23 -7.58
C GLU A 381 3.55 11.33 -6.06
N THR A 382 3.41 10.22 -5.34
CA THR A 382 3.71 10.13 -3.91
C THR A 382 5.18 10.49 -3.65
N ALA A 383 6.10 9.97 -4.46
CA ALA A 383 7.53 10.22 -4.29
C ALA A 383 7.96 11.65 -4.66
N THR A 384 7.26 12.28 -5.62
CA THR A 384 7.58 13.63 -6.10
C THR A 384 6.92 14.74 -5.29
N ALA A 385 5.99 14.41 -4.39
CA ALA A 385 5.38 15.38 -3.48
C ALA A 385 6.46 16.13 -2.67
N ARG A 386 6.40 17.46 -2.72
CA ARG A 386 7.36 18.35 -2.06
C ARG A 386 6.69 18.98 -0.85
N PHE A 387 7.29 18.77 0.31
CA PHE A 387 6.96 19.49 1.55
C PHE A 387 7.88 20.72 1.74
N VAL A 388 8.93 20.83 0.92
CA VAL A 388 9.90 21.93 0.88
C VAL A 388 10.27 22.18 -0.60
N GLY A 389 9.96 23.35 -1.18
CA GLY A 389 10.07 23.68 -2.63
C GLY A 389 9.16 24.83 -3.14
N PRO A 390 9.32 25.34 -4.39
CA PRO A 390 9.06 26.74 -4.83
C PRO A 390 7.59 27.27 -4.70
N PRO A 391 7.37 28.61 -4.79
CA PRO A 391 6.31 29.36 -4.08
C PRO A 391 4.86 29.18 -4.55
N GLY A 392 3.91 29.58 -3.70
CA GLY A 392 2.55 29.97 -4.10
C GLY A 392 1.44 28.93 -3.97
N ILE A 393 1.67 27.81 -3.27
CA ILE A 393 0.68 26.74 -3.15
C ILE A 393 0.57 26.34 -1.68
N GLY A 394 -0.15 27.13 -0.87
CA GLY A 394 -0.27 26.90 0.57
C GLY A 394 -1.28 27.70 1.36
N ILE A 395 -1.66 27.16 2.52
CA ILE A 395 -2.68 27.77 3.38
C ILE A 395 -2.24 29.11 4.00
N ILE A 396 -0.93 29.39 4.12
CA ILE A 396 -0.39 30.63 4.70
C ILE A 396 0.75 31.19 3.84
N ASP A 397 0.70 32.48 3.52
CA ASP A 397 1.85 33.23 2.99
C ASP A 397 2.78 33.66 4.14
N LEU A 398 3.73 32.78 4.47
CA LEU A 398 4.69 33.02 5.54
C LEU A 398 5.63 34.20 5.29
N ALA A 399 5.92 34.53 4.03
CA ALA A 399 6.81 35.64 3.69
C ALA A 399 6.13 37.00 3.93
N SER A 400 4.86 37.11 3.54
CA SER A 400 4.05 38.28 3.86
C SER A 400 3.84 38.44 5.37
N LEU A 401 3.55 37.33 6.07
CA LEU A 401 3.40 37.33 7.53
C LEU A 401 4.69 37.79 8.24
N GLU A 402 5.84 37.27 7.82
CA GLU A 402 7.16 37.63 8.36
C GLU A 402 7.45 39.13 8.19
N ALA A 403 7.26 39.65 6.99
CA ALA A 403 7.45 41.07 6.69
C ALA A 403 6.51 41.95 7.52
N SER A 404 5.26 41.50 7.73
CA SER A 404 4.25 42.22 8.51
C SER A 404 4.58 42.26 10.01
N VAL A 405 5.02 41.13 10.59
CA VAL A 405 5.47 41.06 11.99
C VAL A 405 6.74 41.91 12.19
N ALA A 406 7.70 41.85 11.27
CA ALA A 406 8.91 42.68 11.30
C ALA A 406 8.58 44.18 11.24
N LYS A 407 7.60 44.57 10.41
CA LYS A 407 7.12 45.96 10.33
C LYS A 407 6.56 46.44 11.66
N VAL A 408 5.68 45.66 12.30
CA VAL A 408 5.10 46.00 13.62
C VAL A 408 6.19 46.14 14.68
N ASN A 409 7.15 45.21 14.73
CA ASN A 409 8.29 45.29 15.65
C ASN A 409 9.10 46.59 15.47
N ASN A 410 9.45 46.94 14.23
CA ASN A 410 10.23 48.13 13.93
C ASN A 410 9.48 49.42 14.25
N GLN A 411 8.18 49.47 13.92
CA GLN A 411 7.31 50.61 14.24
C GLN A 411 7.14 50.79 15.74
N PHE A 412 6.95 49.70 16.49
CA PHE A 412 6.83 49.75 17.94
C PHE A 412 8.09 50.28 18.60
N LYS A 413 9.26 49.76 18.21
CA LYS A 413 10.55 50.24 18.73
C LYS A 413 10.74 51.73 18.47
N GLY A 414 10.54 52.17 17.22
CA GLY A 414 10.71 53.58 16.85
C GLY A 414 9.69 54.51 17.53
N LEU A 415 8.46 54.05 17.75
CA LEU A 415 7.44 54.84 18.44
C LEU A 415 7.72 54.95 19.94
N ARG A 416 8.13 53.85 20.58
CA ARG A 416 8.53 53.83 21.99
C ARG A 416 9.64 54.84 22.26
N ASP A 417 10.72 54.80 21.47
CA ASP A 417 11.86 55.70 21.64
C ASP A 417 11.40 57.18 21.56
N ARG A 418 10.52 57.51 20.61
CA ARG A 418 9.94 58.87 20.47
C ARG A 418 9.06 59.28 21.64
N ILE A 419 8.25 58.37 22.19
CA ILE A 419 7.40 58.66 23.35
C ILE A 419 8.26 58.85 24.62
N GLU A 420 9.32 58.05 24.79
CA GLU A 420 10.27 58.22 25.89
C GLU A 420 11.01 59.57 25.79
N ASP A 421 11.44 59.99 24.59
CA ASP A 421 12.04 61.31 24.36
C ASP A 421 11.07 62.46 24.71
N LEU A 422 9.79 62.35 24.31
CA LEU A 422 8.76 63.32 24.65
C LEU A 422 8.52 63.41 26.16
N LYS A 423 8.60 62.28 26.89
CA LYS A 423 8.50 62.25 28.35
C LYS A 423 9.64 63.00 29.02
N VAL A 424 10.87 62.89 28.49
CA VAL A 424 12.02 63.65 28.98
C VAL A 424 11.80 65.14 28.73
N LEU A 425 11.44 65.52 27.51
CA LEU A 425 11.15 66.92 27.14
C LEU A 425 10.04 67.55 27.98
N ALA A 426 8.97 66.81 28.26
CA ALA A 426 7.85 67.28 29.07
C ALA A 426 8.21 67.51 30.55
N LYS A 427 9.28 66.91 31.08
CA LYS A 427 9.77 67.19 32.45
C LYS A 427 10.53 68.52 32.56
N TYR A 428 10.99 69.07 31.45
CA TYR A 428 11.77 70.32 31.39
C TYR A 428 10.95 71.53 30.91
N LEU A 429 9.68 71.32 30.56
CA LEU A 429 8.67 72.36 30.32
C LEU A 429 7.82 72.54 31.57
#